data_AF-N9Z4E8-F1
#
_entry.id   AF-N9Z4E8-F1
#
_cell.length_a   1.000
_cell.length_b   1.000
_cell.length_c   1.000
_cell.angle_alpha   90.00
_cell.angle_beta   90.00
_cell.angle_gamma   90.00
#
_symmetry.space_group_name_H-M   'P 1'
#
loop_
_entity.id
_entity.type
_entity.pdbx_description
1 polymer ?
#
loop_
_entity_poly.entity_id
_entity_poly.type
_entity_poly.pdbx_seq_one_letter_code
_entity_poly.pdbx_strand_id
1 'polypeptide(L)' 'MGRYYGLKIRNNEMTLEKVPRLWKTMTEKWLEQNTAD' A
#
# COMPACT_ATOMS: atom_id res chain seq x y z
N MET A 1 -8.75 -1.52 -3.81
CA MET A 1 -8.17 -0.48 -2.94
C MET A 1 -6.71 -0.74 -2.55
N GLY A 2 -6.29 -1.99 -2.29
CA GLY A 2 -4.87 -2.30 -1.98
C GLY A 2 -3.86 -1.76 -3.01
N ARG A 3 -4.10 -1.98 -4.32
CA ARG A 3 -3.28 -1.40 -5.40
C ARG A 3 -3.22 0.13 -5.39
N TYR A 4 -4.34 0.79 -5.10
CA TYR A 4 -4.42 2.25 -5.12
C TYR A 4 -3.53 2.87 -4.04
N TYR A 5 -3.66 2.38 -2.80
CA TYR A 5 -2.80 2.83 -1.70
C TYR A 5 -1.37 2.37 -1.88
N GLY A 6 -1.14 1.16 -2.38
CA GLY A 6 0.20 0.64 -2.65
C GLY A 6 0.97 1.45 -3.69
N LEU A 7 0.30 1.93 -4.75
CA LEU A 7 0.91 2.85 -5.72
C LEU A 7 1.25 4.20 -5.11
N LYS A 8 0.35 4.78 -4.29
CA LYS A 8 0.64 6.03 -3.57
C LYS A 8 1.82 5.89 -2.60
N ILE A 9 1.93 4.74 -1.94
CA ILE A 9 3.04 4.43 -1.05
C ILE A 9 4.34 4.28 -1.84
N ARG A 10 4.33 3.58 -2.97
CA ARG A 10 5.48 3.49 -3.88
C ARG A 10 5.93 4.85 -4.43
N ASN A 11 4.98 5.73 -4.73
CA ASN A 11 5.27 7.09 -5.20
C ASN A 11 5.71 8.04 -4.08
N ASN A 12 5.86 7.57 -2.83
CA ASN A 12 6.12 8.40 -1.65
C ASN A 12 5.06 9.49 -1.39
N GLU A 13 3.87 9.37 -1.97
CA GLU A 13 2.75 10.30 -1.76
C GLU A 13 2.03 10.04 -0.42
N MET A 14 2.24 8.85 0.16
CA MET A 14 1.54 8.38 1.35
C MET A 14 2.35 7.32 2.10
N THR A 15 2.17 7.20 3.41
CA THR A 15 2.70 6.08 4.21
C THR A 15 1.62 5.05 4.52
N LEU A 16 2.02 3.79 4.75
CA LEU A 16 1.12 2.69 5.11
C LEU A 16 0.26 3.00 6.35
N GLU A 17 0.74 3.86 7.24
CA GLU A 17 0.04 4.28 8.46
C GLU A 17 -1.20 5.13 8.18
N LYS A 18 -1.20 5.86 7.05
CA LYS A 18 -2.33 6.68 6.60
C LYS A 18 -3.41 5.84 5.92
N VAL A 19 -3.14 4.56 5.66
CA VAL A 19 -4.10 3.65 5.04
C VAL A 19 -5.17 3.25 6.05
N PRO A 20 -6.47 3.39 5.73
CA PRO A 20 -7.54 2.97 6.62
C PRO A 20 -7.40 1.48 6.99
N ARG A 21 -7.65 1.13 8.27
CA ARG A 21 -7.52 -0.25 8.78
C ARG A 21 -8.17 -1.31 7.88
N LEU A 22 -9.35 -1.00 7.34
CA LEU A 22 -10.10 -1.86 6.42
C LEU A 22 -9.28 -2.27 5.19
N TRP A 23 -8.42 -1.37 4.70
CA TRP A 23 -7.62 -1.55 3.50
C TRP A 23 -6.15 -1.82 3.79
N LYS A 24 -5.73 -1.73 5.06
CA LYS A 24 -4.32 -1.87 5.47
C LYS A 24 -3.78 -3.25 5.08
N THR A 25 -4.47 -4.31 5.47
CA THR A 25 -4.08 -5.70 5.13
C THR A 25 -4.04 -5.95 3.63
N MET A 26 -4.98 -5.39 2.85
CA MET A 26 -4.98 -5.55 1.39
C MET A 26 -3.83 -4.77 0.73
N THR A 27 -3.46 -3.64 1.32
CA THR A 27 -2.36 -2.79 0.86
C THR A 27 -1.02 -3.42 1.21
N GLU A 28 -0.86 -3.97 2.41
CA GLU A 28 0.32 -4.74 2.84
C GLU A 28 0.57 -5.91 1.89
N LYS A 29 -0.43 -6.77 1.66
CA LYS A 29 -0.30 -7.88 0.72
C LYS A 29 0.07 -7.45 -0.69
N TRP A 30 -0.48 -6.31 -1.15
CA TRP A 30 -0.14 -5.78 -2.46
C TRP A 30 1.31 -5.29 -2.50
N LEU A 31 1.76 -4.57 -1.46
CA LEU A 31 3.13 -4.09 -1.34
C LEU A 31 4.11 -5.26 -1.27
N GLU A 32 3.84 -6.31 -0.50
CA GLU A 32 4.69 -7.50 -0.41
C GLU A 32 4.85 -8.19 -1.78
N GLN A 33 3.74 -8.39 -2.50
CA GLN A 33 3.76 -9.01 -3.83
C GLN A 33 4.36 -8.11 -4.91
N ASN A 34 4.37 -6.80 -4.68
CA ASN A 34 4.90 -5.79 -5.59
C ASN A 34 6.03 -5.03 -4.89
N THR A 35 6.89 -5.73 -4.15
CA THR A 35 8.12 -5.14 -3.65
C THR A 35 9.04 -5.01 -4.87
N ALA A 36 9.52 -3.79 -5.15
CA ALA A 36 10.52 -3.63 -6.20
C ALA A 36 11.77 -4.36 -5.70
N ASP A 37 12.30 -5.26 -6.52
CA ASP A 37 13.70 -5.69 -6.40
C ASP A 37 14.63 -4.47 -6.37
#